data_AF-A0A3M2XKC9-F1
#
_entry.id   AF-A0A3M2XKC9-F1
#
_cell.length_a   1.000
_cell.length_b   1.000
_cell.length_c   1.000
_cell.angle_alpha   90.00
_cell.angle_beta   90.00
_cell.angle_gamma   90.00
#
_symmetry.space_group_name_H-M   'P 1'
#
loop_
_entity.id
_entity.type
_entity.pdbx_description
1 polymer ?
#
loop_
_entity_poly.entity_id
_entity_poly.type
_entity_poly.pdbx_seq_one_letter_code
_entity_poly.pdbx_strand_id
1 'polypeptide(L)'
;MKKICLFLGFALLFPAFAQAAEKPLLRVGARVFTEQTMLAELTAQYLRTKNYDVQITGGLGSNLARSAQESGQLDLLWEYTGVSLVAYNHIDEKLDSAQTYARVKEVDAKKGLVWLSPSKFNNTYALALPQKIADKYP
;
A
#
# COMPACT_ATOMS: atom_id res chain seq x y z
N MET A 1 20.91 -70.18 -1.64
CA MET A 1 21.86 -69.58 -0.66
C MET A 1 22.87 -68.74 -1.44
N LYS A 2 23.14 -67.51 -0.97
CA LYS A 2 24.08 -66.50 -1.53
C LYS A 2 23.53 -65.90 -2.84
N LYS A 3 23.14 -64.62 -2.94
CA LYS A 3 23.97 -63.43 -2.73
C LYS A 3 23.11 -62.26 -2.26
N ILE A 4 23.22 -61.92 -0.98
CA ILE A 4 22.83 -60.62 -0.41
C ILE A 4 24.16 -59.91 -0.19
N CYS A 5 24.50 -58.95 -1.04
CA CYS A 5 25.54 -57.97 -0.79
C CYS A 5 25.45 -56.87 -1.84
N LEU A 6 25.69 -55.62 -1.40
CA LEU A 6 25.88 -54.39 -2.16
C LEU A 6 24.65 -53.49 -2.42
N PHE A 7 24.04 -52.96 -1.35
CA PHE A 7 23.42 -51.63 -1.39
C PHE A 7 23.60 -50.88 -0.05
N LEU A 8 24.80 -50.96 0.55
CA LEU A 8 25.21 -50.05 1.63
C LEU A 8 26.26 -49.11 1.06
N GLY A 9 25.88 -47.88 0.74
CA GLY A 9 26.86 -46.86 0.38
C GLY A 9 26.34 -45.75 -0.52
N PHE A 10 25.23 -45.09 -0.16
CA PHE A 10 24.89 -43.79 -0.75
C PHE A 10 23.99 -42.91 0.13
N ALA A 11 24.02 -43.10 1.45
CA ALA A 11 23.06 -42.46 2.37
C ALA A 11 23.56 -41.15 3.02
N LEU A 12 24.73 -40.63 2.68
CA LEU A 12 25.26 -39.42 3.31
C LEU A 12 25.90 -38.54 2.25
N LEU A 13 25.20 -37.46 1.88
CA LEU A 13 25.69 -36.15 1.40
C LEU A 13 24.60 -35.46 0.57
N PHE A 14 23.43 -35.21 1.17
CA PHE A 14 22.62 -34.09 0.75
C PHE A 14 22.95 -32.94 1.70
N PRO A 15 23.71 -31.91 1.28
CA PRO A 15 23.71 -30.67 2.04
C PRO A 15 22.27 -30.17 2.00
N ALA A 16 21.63 -30.13 3.17
CA ALA A 16 20.38 -29.44 3.34
C ALA A 16 20.65 -27.95 3.06
N PHE A 17 20.54 -27.56 1.80
CA PHE A 17 20.36 -26.16 1.43
C PHE A 17 19.04 -25.75 2.06
N ALA A 18 19.12 -25.18 3.25
CA ALA A 18 18.03 -24.40 3.81
C ALA A 18 17.83 -23.22 2.87
N GLN A 19 16.94 -23.39 1.89
CA GLN A 19 16.48 -22.31 1.05
C GLN A 19 15.78 -21.32 1.97
N ALA A 20 16.46 -20.23 2.34
CA ALA A 20 15.84 -19.15 3.06
C ALA A 20 14.62 -18.71 2.25
N ALA A 21 13.43 -18.77 2.87
CA ALA A 21 12.21 -18.35 2.20
C ALA A 21 12.37 -16.87 1.78
N GLU A 22 12.25 -16.59 0.48
CA GLU A 22 12.29 -15.22 -0.02
C GLU A 22 11.17 -14.41 0.64
N LYS A 23 11.51 -13.21 1.10
CA LYS A 23 10.52 -12.32 1.68
C LYS A 23 9.54 -11.89 0.59
N PRO A 24 8.23 -11.83 0.88
CA PRO A 24 7.29 -11.30 -0.09
C PRO A 24 7.61 -9.83 -0.37
N LEU A 25 7.72 -9.47 -1.66
CA LEU A 25 7.94 -8.11 -2.11
C LEU A 25 6.61 -7.34 -2.18
N LEU A 26 6.58 -6.14 -1.61
CA LEU A 26 5.49 -5.18 -1.74
C LEU A 26 5.97 -3.92 -2.48
N ARG A 27 5.26 -3.54 -3.52
CA ARG A 27 5.53 -2.36 -4.35
C ARG A 27 4.62 -1.22 -3.91
N VAL A 28 5.19 -0.23 -3.24
CA VAL A 28 4.47 0.92 -2.69
C VAL A 28 4.65 2.12 -3.60
N GLY A 29 3.54 2.70 -4.07
CA GLY A 29 3.58 3.94 -4.84
C GLY A 29 3.61 5.17 -3.95
N ALA A 30 4.31 6.22 -4.41
CA ALA A 30 4.22 7.55 -3.85
C ALA A 30 4.00 8.58 -4.95
N ARG A 31 3.00 9.44 -4.77
CA ARG A 31 2.80 10.59 -5.65
C ARG A 31 3.88 11.64 -5.43
N VAL A 32 3.97 12.61 -6.35
CA VAL A 32 4.88 13.77 -6.30
C VAL A 32 4.69 14.69 -5.07
N PHE A 33 3.70 14.43 -4.21
CA PHE A 33 3.45 15.22 -3.01
C PHE A 33 4.36 14.80 -1.85
N THR A 34 4.85 15.78 -1.08
CA THR A 34 5.72 15.54 0.08
C THR A 34 5.08 14.58 1.09
N GLU A 35 3.80 14.77 1.42
CA GLU A 35 3.05 13.89 2.32
C GLU A 35 3.06 12.43 1.83
N GLN A 36 2.81 12.22 0.54
CA GLN A 36 2.74 10.88 -0.06
C GLN A 36 4.10 10.17 0.00
N THR A 37 5.18 10.91 -0.21
CA THR A 37 6.55 10.39 -0.05
C THR A 37 6.81 9.97 1.40
N MET A 38 6.42 10.80 2.38
CA MET A 38 6.58 10.48 3.80
C MET A 38 5.72 9.27 4.21
N LEU A 39 4.45 9.23 3.82
CA LEU A 39 3.52 8.15 4.16
C LEU A 39 3.97 6.81 3.56
N ALA A 40 4.47 6.81 2.32
CA ALA A 40 5.03 5.62 1.69
C ALA A 40 6.25 5.09 2.47
N GLU A 41 7.16 5.97 2.90
CA GLU A 41 8.35 5.58 3.65
C GLU A 41 8.00 5.06 5.06
N LEU A 42 7.09 5.74 5.78
CA LEU A 42 6.58 5.26 7.07
C LEU A 42 5.95 3.86 6.94
N THR A 43 5.18 3.66 5.87
CA THR A 43 4.54 2.37 5.58
C THR A 43 5.58 1.30 5.25
N ALA A 44 6.59 1.64 4.44
CA ALA A 44 7.65 0.73 4.07
C ALA A 44 8.49 0.29 5.28
N GLN A 45 8.84 1.22 6.17
CA GLN A 45 9.54 0.90 7.42
C GLN A 45 8.72 -0.06 8.28
N TYR A 46 7.43 0.23 8.48
CA TYR A 46 6.54 -0.66 9.21
C TYR A 46 6.47 -2.06 8.60
N LEU A 47 6.26 -2.17 7.29
CA LEU A 47 6.17 -3.46 6.59
C LEU A 47 7.49 -4.25 6.63
N ARG A 48 8.64 -3.57 6.56
CA ARG A 48 9.95 -4.19 6.74
C ARG A 48 10.10 -4.80 8.14
N THR A 49 9.53 -4.20 9.19
CA THR A 49 9.49 -4.82 10.54
C THR A 49 8.63 -6.10 10.59
N LYS A 50 7.75 -6.29 9.60
CA LYS A 50 6.90 -7.48 9.45
C LYS A 50 7.47 -8.50 8.46
N ASN A 51 8.76 -8.41 8.15
CA ASN A 51 9.48 -9.34 7.28
C ASN A 51 9.05 -9.32 5.80
N TYR A 52 8.51 -8.18 5.33
CA TYR A 52 8.32 -7.93 3.90
C TYR A 52 9.53 -7.19 3.32
N ASP A 53 9.84 -7.46 2.05
CA ASP A 53 10.65 -6.54 1.26
C ASP A 53 9.74 -5.47 0.67
N VAL A 54 10.22 -4.23 0.62
CA VAL A 54 9.41 -3.09 0.17
C VAL A 54 10.19 -2.23 -0.79
N GLN A 55 9.67 -2.10 -2.00
CA GLN A 55 10.16 -1.21 -3.04
C GLN A 55 9.20 -0.02 -3.17
N ILE A 56 9.75 1.19 -3.06
CA ILE A 56 8.97 2.43 -3.26
C ILE A 56 9.19 2.93 -4.68
N THR A 57 8.09 3.21 -5.39
CA THR A 57 8.09 3.92 -6.67
C THR A 57 7.51 5.31 -6.46
N GLY A 58 8.39 6.32 -6.38
CA GLY A 58 8.01 7.71 -6.15
C GLY A 58 7.80 8.52 -7.43
N GLY A 59 7.41 9.80 -7.25
CA GLY A 59 7.31 10.76 -8.36
C GLY A 59 6.12 10.53 -9.29
N LEU A 60 5.13 9.75 -8.87
CA LEU A 60 4.00 9.39 -9.72
C LEU A 60 2.97 10.52 -9.81
N GLY A 61 2.51 10.83 -11.02
CA GLY A 61 1.29 11.63 -11.21
C GLY A 61 0.05 10.85 -10.76
N SER A 62 -1.03 11.55 -10.41
CA SER A 62 -2.24 10.92 -9.83
C SER A 62 -2.85 9.82 -10.71
N ASN A 63 -3.04 10.08 -12.02
CA ASN A 63 -3.60 9.08 -12.93
C ASN A 63 -2.64 7.91 -13.16
N LEU A 64 -1.33 8.18 -13.27
CA LEU A 64 -0.32 7.13 -13.42
C LEU A 64 -0.29 6.21 -12.20
N ALA A 65 -0.32 6.77 -10.99
CA ALA A 65 -0.38 6.00 -9.76
C ALA A 65 -1.62 5.10 -9.71
N ARG A 66 -2.79 5.64 -10.08
CA ARG A 66 -4.04 4.87 -10.12
C ARG A 66 -3.99 3.75 -11.15
N SER A 67 -3.55 4.03 -12.38
CA SER A 67 -3.42 3.01 -13.43
C SER A 67 -2.39 1.93 -13.07
N ALA A 68 -1.28 2.30 -12.42
CA ALA A 68 -0.29 1.34 -11.93
C ALA A 68 -0.87 0.46 -10.81
N GLN A 69 -1.74 0.99 -9.96
CA GLN A 69 -2.45 0.20 -8.95
C GLN A 69 -3.49 -0.75 -9.58
N GLU A 70 -4.34 -0.25 -10.49
CA GLU A 70 -5.38 -1.07 -11.16
C GLU A 70 -4.79 -2.16 -12.08
N SER A 71 -3.59 -1.94 -12.63
CA SER A 71 -2.86 -2.93 -13.43
C SER A 71 -1.96 -3.86 -12.60
N GLY A 72 -1.94 -3.72 -11.28
CA GLY A 72 -1.12 -4.55 -10.39
C GLY A 72 0.38 -4.32 -10.50
N GLN A 73 0.82 -3.16 -11.01
CA GLN A 73 2.22 -2.72 -10.96
C GLN A 73 2.59 -2.16 -9.58
N LEU A 74 1.59 -1.67 -8.82
CA LEU A 74 1.71 -1.28 -7.43
C LEU A 74 0.76 -2.13 -6.57
N ASP A 75 1.23 -2.53 -5.40
CA ASP A 75 0.44 -3.28 -4.41
C ASP A 75 -0.25 -2.34 -3.41
N LEU A 76 0.38 -1.21 -3.10
CA LEU A 76 -0.10 -0.27 -2.09
C LEU A 76 0.10 1.19 -2.53
N LEU A 77 -0.88 2.03 -2.21
CA LEU A 77 -0.83 3.48 -2.39
C LEU A 77 -1.63 4.14 -1.26
N TRP A 78 -1.18 5.30 -0.77
CA TRP A 78 -2.03 6.17 0.04
C TRP A 78 -2.97 6.97 -0.86
N GLU A 79 -4.27 6.81 -0.66
CA GLU A 79 -5.29 7.46 -1.49
C GLU A 79 -6.16 8.43 -0.71
N TYR A 80 -6.57 9.52 -1.36
CA TYR A 80 -7.57 10.46 -0.85
C TYR A 80 -8.95 10.00 -1.30
N THR A 81 -9.88 9.86 -0.35
CA THR A 81 -11.25 9.42 -0.63
C THR A 81 -11.95 10.31 -1.64
N GLY A 82 -11.83 11.63 -1.53
CA GLY A 82 -12.42 12.57 -2.50
C GLY A 82 -11.85 12.46 -3.91
N VAL A 83 -10.54 12.20 -4.04
CA VAL A 83 -9.90 12.00 -5.35
C VAL A 83 -10.42 10.73 -6.00
N SER A 84 -10.48 9.62 -5.26
CA SER A 84 -11.05 8.38 -5.80
C SER A 84 -12.52 8.53 -6.19
N LEU A 85 -13.32 9.20 -5.36
CA LEU A 85 -14.75 9.38 -5.61
C LEU A 85 -15.00 10.16 -6.93
N VAL A 86 -14.36 11.32 -7.08
CA VAL A 86 -14.65 12.25 -8.17
C VAL A 86 -13.79 11.95 -9.40
N ALA A 87 -12.47 11.84 -9.23
CA ALA A 87 -11.55 11.79 -10.37
C ALA A 87 -11.52 10.41 -11.05
N TYR A 88 -11.69 9.32 -10.29
CA TYR A 88 -11.55 7.95 -10.82
C TYR A 88 -12.87 7.20 -10.96
N ASN A 89 -13.84 7.52 -10.11
CA ASN A 89 -15.14 6.88 -10.11
C ASN A 89 -16.26 7.79 -10.64
N HIS A 90 -15.96 9.07 -10.93
CA HIS A 90 -16.89 10.02 -11.55
C HIS A 90 -18.22 10.17 -10.79
N ILE A 91 -18.16 10.10 -9.46
CA ILE A 91 -19.30 10.32 -8.57
C ILE A 91 -19.22 11.74 -8.03
N ASP A 92 -20.24 12.56 -8.30
CA ASP A 92 -20.35 13.97 -7.94
C ASP A 92 -21.31 14.22 -6.76
N GLU A 93 -21.82 13.15 -6.16
CA GLU A 93 -22.68 13.21 -4.98
C GLU A 93 -21.98 13.88 -3.80
N LYS A 94 -22.66 14.82 -3.14
CA LYS A 94 -22.17 15.46 -1.92
C LYS A 94 -22.37 14.54 -0.73
N LEU A 95 -21.28 13.90 -0.32
CA LEU A 95 -21.23 12.98 0.79
C LEU A 95 -20.39 13.56 1.93
N ASP A 96 -20.73 13.22 3.18
CA ASP A 96 -19.82 13.48 4.29
C ASP A 96 -18.58 12.57 4.23
N SER A 97 -17.63 12.75 5.15
CA SER A 97 -16.38 11.99 5.15
C SER A 97 -16.59 10.46 5.29
N ALA A 98 -17.51 10.04 6.15
CA ALA A 98 -17.78 8.62 6.41
C ALA A 98 -18.49 7.97 5.22
N GLN A 99 -19.47 8.67 4.66
CA GLN A 99 -20.20 8.26 3.46
C GLN A 99 -19.28 8.20 2.24
N THR A 100 -18.40 9.20 2.07
CA THR A 100 -17.39 9.21 0.99
C THR A 100 -16.49 7.97 1.10
N TYR A 101 -15.96 7.67 2.29
CA TYR A 101 -15.12 6.48 2.51
C TYR A 101 -15.88 5.18 2.20
N ALA A 102 -17.11 5.04 2.70
CA ALA A 102 -17.93 3.87 2.44
C ALA A 102 -18.21 3.68 0.94
N ARG A 103 -18.55 4.76 0.24
CA ARG A 103 -18.82 4.74 -1.20
C ARG A 103 -17.59 4.35 -2.01
N VAL A 104 -16.43 4.98 -1.76
CA VAL A 104 -15.20 4.63 -2.51
C VAL A 104 -14.76 3.20 -2.25
N LYS A 105 -14.88 2.73 -1.00
CA LYS A 105 -14.58 1.34 -0.65
C LYS A 105 -15.45 0.35 -1.42
N GLU A 106 -16.73 0.63 -1.58
CA GLU A 106 -17.66 -0.23 -2.34
C GLU A 106 -17.32 -0.26 -3.83
N VAL A 107 -17.11 0.90 -4.46
CA VAL A 107 -16.88 0.98 -5.91
C VAL A 107 -15.50 0.48 -6.31
N ASP A 108 -14.48 0.76 -5.51
CA ASP A 108 -13.11 0.28 -5.78
C ASP A 108 -12.96 -1.22 -5.49
N ALA A 109 -13.75 -1.80 -4.58
CA ALA A 109 -13.79 -3.25 -4.36
C ALA A 109 -14.23 -4.02 -5.62
N LYS A 110 -15.11 -3.44 -6.45
CA LYS A 110 -15.53 -4.01 -7.74
C LYS A 110 -14.38 -4.06 -8.76
N LYS A 111 -13.34 -3.25 -8.55
CA LYS A 111 -12.09 -3.21 -9.34
C LYS A 111 -10.97 -4.05 -8.71
N GLY A 112 -11.26 -4.80 -7.63
CA GLY A 112 -10.27 -5.59 -6.90
C GLY A 112 -9.39 -4.78 -5.96
N LEU A 113 -9.70 -3.51 -5.70
CA LEU A 113 -8.93 -2.64 -4.83
C LEU A 113 -9.53 -2.60 -3.42
N VAL A 114 -8.68 -2.77 -2.40
CA VAL A 114 -9.12 -2.84 -1.00
C VAL A 114 -8.70 -1.58 -0.25
N TRP A 115 -9.68 -0.88 0.31
CA TRP A 115 -9.47 0.24 1.21
C TRP A 115 -9.26 -0.23 2.66
N LEU A 116 -8.11 0.11 3.23
CA LEU A 116 -7.79 -0.09 4.65
C LEU A 116 -8.46 0.99 5.52
N SER A 117 -8.22 0.93 6.83
CA SER A 117 -8.68 1.97 7.76
C SER A 117 -8.12 3.34 7.35
N PRO A 118 -8.96 4.37 7.20
CA PRO A 118 -8.50 5.70 6.81
C PRO A 118 -7.77 6.38 7.97
N SER A 119 -6.90 7.34 7.65
CA SER A 119 -6.35 8.24 8.67
C SER A 119 -7.44 9.21 9.17
N LYS A 120 -7.17 9.86 10.30
CA LYS A 120 -8.04 10.95 10.80
C LYS A 120 -7.77 12.30 10.13
N PHE A 121 -6.75 12.39 9.27
CA PHE A 121 -6.35 13.64 8.65
C PHE A 121 -7.25 13.96 7.46
N ASN A 122 -7.71 15.21 7.38
CA ASN A 122 -8.46 15.73 6.24
C ASN A 122 -7.58 16.70 5.44
N ASN A 123 -6.93 16.19 4.39
CA ASN A 123 -6.16 17.01 3.46
C ASN A 123 -7.11 17.68 2.45
N THR A 124 -7.63 18.85 2.81
CA THR A 124 -8.53 19.61 1.94
C THR A 124 -8.22 21.10 1.99
N TYR A 125 -8.75 21.87 1.04
CA TYR A 125 -8.63 23.31 1.07
C TYR A 125 -9.32 23.89 2.30
N ALA A 126 -8.57 24.73 3.01
CA ALA A 126 -9.00 25.43 4.20
C ALA A 126 -8.28 26.77 4.29
N LEU A 127 -8.80 27.67 5.11
CA LEU A 127 -8.12 28.89 5.51
C LEU A 127 -7.39 28.64 6.83
N ALA A 128 -6.11 28.98 6.87
CA ALA A 128 -5.31 28.90 8.09
C ALA A 128 -5.06 30.31 8.64
N LEU A 129 -5.18 30.48 9.96
CA LEU A 129 -4.87 31.71 10.67
C LEU A 129 -3.62 31.51 11.54
N PRO A 130 -2.82 32.56 11.80
CA PRO A 130 -1.81 32.50 12.85
C PRO A 130 -2.46 32.14 14.18
N GLN A 131 -1.82 31.26 14.95
CA GLN A 131 -2.39 30.73 16.20
C GLN A 131 -2.87 31.84 17.15
N LYS A 132 -2.06 32.89 17.35
CA LYS A 132 -2.43 34.04 18.20
C LYS A 132 -3.72 34.76 17.78
N ILE A 133 -4.06 34.73 16.48
CA ILE A 133 -5.29 35.34 15.96
C ILE A 133 -6.47 34.42 16.21
N ALA A 134 -6.32 33.13 15.92
CA ALA A 134 -7.36 32.13 16.16
C ALA A 134 -7.73 32.05 17.66
N ASP A 135 -6.74 32.07 18.56
CA ASP A 135 -6.98 31.99 20.00
C ASP A 135 -7.71 33.23 20.55
N LYS A 136 -7.51 34.40 19.93
CA LYS A 136 -8.16 35.66 20.32
C LYS A 136 -9.59 35.77 19.81
N TYR A 137 -9.89 35.14 18.68
CA TYR A 137 -11.19 35.15 18.01
C TYR A 137 -11.59 33.71 17.65
N PRO A 138 -11.99 32.91 18.65
CA PRO A 138 -12.31 31.49 18.47
C PRO A 138 -13.59 31.26 17.65
#